data_AF-A0A0P7TJS2-F1
#
_entry.id   AF-A0A0P7TJS2-F1
#
_cell.length_a   1.000
_cell.length_b   1.000
_cell.length_c   1.000
_cell.angle_alpha   90.00
_cell.angle_beta   90.00
_cell.angle_gamma   90.00
#
_symmetry.space_group_name_H-M   'P 1'
#
loop_
_entity.id
_entity.type
_entity.pdbx_description
1 polymer ?
#
loop_
_entity_poly.entity_id
_entity_poly.type
_entity_poly.pdbx_seq_one_letter_code
_entity_poly.pdbx_strand_id
1 'polypeptide(L)'
;MQRDEEERDKSNATRAAVVCICICLCLCENELREQGDVLMFQLGFDSESVAVVFAADFKAKVLAAEVGRATQGPVEKFLNTVLASCCDMSVDETKMLQEFLFADSEITQLVKCGVLTVKDAGSWWLSIPNSGRFTKYFIQGRKAVLGMIRKSKYSEMLKSDLEGRQTTSRVKFHIQYHIHDIVGAELVDCIETTAGVLLRFADS
;
A
#
# COMPACT_ATOMS: atom_id res chain seq x y z
N MET A 1 -43.90 -14.91 -0.30
CA MET A 1 -44.02 -13.52 0.17
C MET A 1 -43.25 -13.23 1.45
N GLN A 2 -43.17 -14.14 2.43
CA GLN A 2 -42.41 -13.87 3.67
C GLN A 2 -40.90 -14.18 3.60
N ARG A 3 -40.39 -14.81 2.52
CA ARG A 3 -38.95 -15.10 2.37
C ARG A 3 -38.14 -13.96 1.77
N ASP A 4 -38.79 -13.06 1.02
CA ASP A 4 -38.11 -11.97 0.30
C ASP A 4 -37.89 -10.71 1.17
N GLU A 5 -38.58 -10.59 2.31
CA GLU A 5 -38.38 -9.49 3.28
C GLU A 5 -37.22 -9.78 4.25
N GLU A 6 -37.02 -11.03 4.66
CA GLU A 6 -35.93 -11.42 5.58
C GLU A 6 -34.54 -11.38 4.91
N GLU A 7 -34.47 -11.59 3.61
CA GLU A 7 -33.23 -11.49 2.81
C GLU A 7 -32.84 -10.02 2.55
N ARG A 8 -33.85 -9.13 2.48
CA ARG A 8 -33.66 -7.68 2.33
C ARG A 8 -33.17 -7.03 3.64
N ASP A 9 -33.56 -7.57 4.79
CA ASP A 9 -33.14 -7.11 6.12
C ASP A 9 -31.70 -7.55 6.47
N LYS A 10 -31.30 -8.76 6.03
CA LYS A 10 -29.89 -9.22 6.11
C LYS A 10 -28.95 -8.39 5.23
N SER A 11 -29.40 -8.01 4.03
CA SER A 11 -28.63 -7.11 3.14
C SER A 11 -28.43 -5.71 3.74
N ASN A 12 -29.43 -5.16 4.43
CA ASN A 12 -29.31 -3.87 5.11
C ASN A 12 -28.43 -3.95 6.36
N ALA A 13 -28.48 -5.04 7.12
CA ALA A 13 -27.60 -5.27 8.27
C ALA A 13 -26.13 -5.45 7.85
N THR A 14 -25.86 -6.14 6.74
CA THR A 14 -24.50 -6.27 6.19
C THR A 14 -23.98 -4.95 5.62
N ARG A 15 -24.83 -4.16 4.94
CA ARG A 15 -24.44 -2.81 4.47
C ARG A 15 -24.20 -1.85 5.65
N ALA A 16 -25.00 -1.92 6.72
CA ALA A 16 -24.78 -1.14 7.92
C ALA A 16 -23.50 -1.56 8.67
N ALA A 17 -23.18 -2.86 8.72
CA ALA A 17 -21.93 -3.35 9.30
C ALA A 17 -20.70 -2.96 8.47
N VAL A 18 -20.77 -2.99 7.14
CA VAL A 18 -19.69 -2.54 6.24
C VAL A 18 -19.50 -1.02 6.33
N VAL A 19 -20.57 -0.23 6.42
CA VAL A 19 -20.50 1.22 6.64
C VAL A 19 -19.94 1.54 8.03
N CYS A 20 -20.31 0.78 9.07
CA CYS A 20 -19.78 0.96 10.43
C CYS A 20 -18.31 0.52 10.54
N ILE A 21 -17.88 -0.53 9.82
CA ILE A 21 -16.47 -0.94 9.70
C ILE A 21 -15.66 0.11 8.92
N CYS A 22 -16.18 0.68 7.84
CA CYS A 22 -15.49 1.79 7.13
C CYS A 22 -15.39 3.06 7.97
N ILE A 23 -16.45 3.43 8.70
CA ILE A 23 -16.43 4.62 9.57
C ILE A 23 -15.49 4.38 10.77
N CYS A 24 -15.46 3.18 11.33
CA CYS A 24 -14.59 2.85 12.46
C CYS A 24 -13.12 2.63 12.04
N LEU A 25 -12.85 2.09 10.84
CA LEU A 25 -11.49 2.08 10.26
C LEU A 25 -11.00 3.50 10.00
N CYS A 26 -11.82 4.38 9.39
CA CYS A 26 -11.42 5.76 9.15
C CYS A 26 -11.22 6.57 10.46
N LEU A 27 -12.06 6.34 11.48
CA LEU A 27 -11.91 7.01 12.78
C LEU A 27 -10.68 6.51 13.54
N CYS A 28 -10.46 5.19 13.57
CA CYS A 28 -9.31 4.61 14.27
C CYS A 28 -7.99 4.88 13.51
N GLU A 29 -8.02 4.95 12.18
CA GLU A 29 -6.89 5.40 11.38
C GLU A 29 -6.49 6.83 11.73
N ASN A 30 -7.46 7.75 11.84
CA ASN A 30 -7.18 9.13 12.25
C ASN A 30 -6.64 9.21 13.68
N GLU A 31 -7.20 8.45 14.63
CA GLU A 31 -6.71 8.41 16.01
C GLU A 31 -5.27 7.85 16.10
N LEU A 32 -4.97 6.76 15.41
CA LEU A 32 -3.62 6.17 15.37
C LEU A 32 -2.62 7.08 14.65
N ARG A 33 -3.10 7.84 13.66
CA ARG A 33 -2.31 8.84 12.95
C ARG A 33 -2.02 10.05 13.83
N GLU A 34 -3.01 10.55 14.58
CA GLU A 34 -2.84 11.65 15.54
C GLU A 34 -1.91 11.27 16.70
N GLN A 35 -1.92 9.99 17.11
CA GLN A 35 -1.00 9.44 18.11
C GLN A 35 0.42 9.23 17.56
N GLY A 36 0.62 9.30 16.23
CA GLY A 36 1.91 9.09 15.59
C GLY A 36 2.38 7.63 15.54
N ASP A 37 1.48 6.69 15.81
CA ASP A 37 1.77 5.25 15.82
C ASP A 37 1.87 4.67 14.41
N VAL A 38 1.28 5.36 13.43
CA VAL A 38 1.16 4.92 12.05
C VAL A 38 1.54 6.04 11.09
N LEU A 39 2.31 5.68 10.06
CA LEU A 39 2.78 6.56 9.00
C LEU A 39 2.11 6.20 7.68
N MET A 40 1.78 7.22 6.90
CA MET A 40 1.18 7.09 5.59
C MET A 40 2.18 7.48 4.50
N PHE A 41 2.30 6.65 3.46
CA PHE A 41 3.23 6.85 2.34
C PHE A 41 2.48 6.77 1.02
N GLN A 42 2.74 7.70 0.10
CA GLN A 42 2.18 7.57 -1.24
C GLN A 42 2.88 6.43 -1.98
N LEU A 43 2.10 5.43 -2.39
CA LEU A 43 2.60 4.34 -3.20
C LEU A 43 2.56 4.78 -4.66
N GLY A 44 3.69 5.21 -5.21
CA GLY A 44 3.80 5.84 -6.55
C GLY A 44 3.42 4.98 -7.77
N PHE A 45 2.60 3.95 -7.61
CA PHE A 45 1.98 3.20 -8.71
C PHE A 45 0.53 3.62 -9.00
N ASP A 46 -0.12 4.33 -8.08
CA ASP A 46 -1.47 4.86 -8.23
C ASP A 46 -1.64 6.10 -7.32
N SER A 47 -2.36 7.11 -7.78
CA SER A 47 -2.48 8.41 -7.07
C SER A 47 -3.30 8.31 -5.80
N GLU A 48 -4.18 7.31 -5.70
CA GLU A 48 -5.08 7.10 -4.56
C GLU A 48 -4.56 6.01 -3.59
N SER A 49 -3.54 5.27 -3.99
CA SER A 49 -2.97 4.20 -3.20
C SER A 49 -1.98 4.74 -2.15
N VAL A 50 -2.32 4.54 -0.88
CA VAL A 50 -1.48 4.91 0.27
C VAL A 50 -1.07 3.66 1.04
N ALA A 51 0.21 3.58 1.41
CA ALA A 51 0.72 2.57 2.34
C ALA A 51 0.62 3.09 3.77
N VAL A 52 0.10 2.24 4.65
CA VAL A 52 -0.01 2.47 6.07
C VAL A 52 0.99 1.57 6.78
N VAL A 53 1.90 2.15 7.58
CA VAL A 53 3.00 1.42 8.23
C VAL A 53 3.16 1.89 9.67
N PHE A 54 3.31 0.96 10.61
CA PHE A 54 3.63 1.33 11.99
C PHE A 54 4.93 2.13 12.08
N ALA A 55 4.90 3.25 12.78
CA ALA A 55 6.04 4.15 12.92
C ALA A 55 7.23 3.44 13.59
N ALA A 56 6.97 2.56 14.56
CA ALA A 56 8.00 1.76 15.22
C ALA A 56 8.71 0.80 14.25
N ASP A 57 7.94 0.06 13.44
CA ASP A 57 8.49 -0.86 12.45
C ASP A 57 9.26 -0.12 11.35
N PHE A 58 8.75 1.04 10.93
CA PHE A 58 9.42 1.89 9.97
C PHE A 58 10.79 2.34 10.50
N LYS A 59 10.84 2.92 11.70
CA LYS A 59 12.09 3.36 12.35
C LYS A 59 13.08 2.22 12.47
N ALA A 60 12.66 1.07 12.98
CA ALA A 60 13.53 -0.10 13.14
C ALA A 60 14.12 -0.58 11.81
N LYS A 61 13.31 -0.66 10.74
CA LYS A 61 13.76 -1.10 9.41
C LYS A 61 14.69 -0.10 8.74
N VAL A 62 14.39 1.20 8.84
CA VAL A 62 15.23 2.27 8.27
C VAL A 62 16.59 2.30 8.96
N LEU A 63 16.61 2.26 10.29
CA LEU A 63 17.86 2.22 11.06
C LEU A 63 18.70 0.99 10.71
N ALA A 64 18.08 -0.19 10.66
CA ALA A 64 18.76 -1.42 10.27
C ALA A 64 19.34 -1.36 8.84
N ALA A 65 18.67 -0.68 7.91
CA ALA A 65 19.15 -0.51 6.54
C ALA A 65 20.32 0.47 6.41
N GLU A 66 20.46 1.39 7.36
CA GLU A 66 21.45 2.47 7.34
C GLU A 66 22.68 2.22 8.24
N VAL A 67 22.68 1.15 9.03
CA VAL A 67 23.84 0.73 9.84
C VAL A 67 25.10 0.66 8.96
N GLY A 68 26.12 1.46 9.32
CA GLY A 68 27.42 1.47 8.65
C GLY A 68 27.49 2.30 7.37
N ARG A 69 26.45 3.08 7.03
CA ARG A 69 26.45 4.02 5.91
C ARG A 69 26.79 5.44 6.36
N ALA A 70 27.39 6.22 5.47
CA ALA A 70 27.66 7.65 5.71
C ALA A 70 26.38 8.50 5.90
N THR A 71 25.22 7.95 5.52
CA THR A 71 23.89 8.56 5.60
C THR A 71 23.17 8.31 6.93
N GLN A 72 23.76 7.53 7.85
CA GLN A 72 23.13 7.15 9.12
C GLN A 72 22.78 8.37 10.01
N GLY A 73 23.69 9.31 10.21
CA GLY A 73 23.47 10.48 11.08
C GLY A 73 22.29 11.37 10.64
N PRO A 74 22.24 11.80 9.36
CA PRO A 74 21.10 12.55 8.82
C PRO A 74 19.78 11.79 8.89
N VAL A 75 19.80 10.47 8.69
CA VAL A 75 18.60 9.63 8.79
C VAL A 75 18.11 9.54 10.24
N GLU A 76 19.00 9.34 11.21
CA GLU A 76 18.63 9.34 12.64
C GLU A 76 18.03 10.68 13.07
N LYS A 77 18.65 11.80 12.65
CA LYS A 77 18.11 13.15 12.88
C LYS A 77 16.70 13.27 12.28
N PHE A 78 16.51 12.81 11.04
CA PHE A 78 15.22 12.84 10.36
C PHE A 78 14.14 12.05 11.10
N LEU A 79 14.44 10.82 11.52
CA LEU A 79 13.48 9.97 12.24
C LEU A 79 13.08 10.54 13.61
N ASN A 80 13.97 11.29 14.26
CA ASN A 80 13.72 11.88 15.57
C ASN A 80 13.07 13.26 15.51
N THR A 81 13.22 14.00 14.41
CA THR A 81 12.71 15.37 14.29
C THR A 81 11.47 15.41 13.40
N VAL A 82 11.60 14.97 12.14
CA VAL A 82 10.52 15.08 11.16
C VAL A 82 9.38 14.11 11.47
N LEU A 83 9.68 12.83 11.73
CA LEU A 83 8.63 11.86 12.05
C LEU A 83 8.01 12.03 13.45
N ALA A 84 8.72 12.68 14.37
CA ALA A 84 8.18 12.94 15.71
C ALA A 84 7.27 14.18 15.71
N SER A 85 7.57 15.16 14.86
CA SER A 85 6.84 16.44 14.81
C SER A 85 5.81 16.52 13.69
N CYS A 86 5.92 15.72 12.63
CA CYS A 86 5.02 15.75 11.48
C CYS A 86 4.50 14.35 11.14
N CYS A 87 3.18 14.21 11.14
CA CYS A 87 2.46 13.04 10.62
C CYS A 87 1.91 13.30 9.19
N ASP A 88 2.45 14.31 8.52
CA ASP A 88 2.09 14.67 7.16
C ASP A 88 2.89 13.84 6.16
N MET A 89 2.22 13.47 5.06
CA MET A 89 2.81 12.65 4.00
C MET A 89 3.89 13.40 3.21
N SER A 90 3.83 14.73 3.18
CA SER A 90 4.80 15.61 2.52
C SER A 90 5.45 16.59 3.48
N VAL A 91 6.68 16.97 3.15
CA VAL A 91 7.43 18.01 3.84
C VAL A 91 7.94 19.04 2.83
N ASP A 92 7.71 20.31 3.13
CA ASP A 92 8.13 21.43 2.29
C ASP A 92 9.50 21.97 2.72
N GLU A 93 10.16 22.68 1.80
CA GLU A 93 11.48 23.28 1.95
C GLU A 93 11.57 24.22 3.15
N THR A 94 10.55 25.06 3.37
CA THR A 94 10.51 25.94 4.54
C THR A 94 10.56 25.14 5.85
N LYS A 95 9.81 24.04 5.96
CA LYS A 95 9.84 23.18 7.16
C LYS A 95 11.20 22.49 7.30
N MET A 96 11.75 21.93 6.20
CA MET A 96 13.03 21.22 6.23
C MET A 96 14.20 22.14 6.62
N LEU A 97 14.28 23.33 6.02
CA LEU A 97 15.42 24.24 6.21
C LEU A 97 15.27 25.12 7.46
N GLN A 98 14.08 25.65 7.73
CA GLN A 98 13.89 26.64 8.81
C GLN A 98 13.48 26.00 10.14
N GLU A 99 12.63 24.97 10.12
CA GLU A 99 12.09 24.36 11.34
C GLU A 99 12.93 23.18 11.79
N PHE A 100 13.28 22.29 10.85
CA PHE A 100 14.06 21.09 11.14
C PHE A 100 15.58 21.26 10.97
N LEU A 101 16.01 22.42 10.48
CA LEU A 101 17.42 22.80 10.35
C LEU A 101 18.26 21.75 9.59
N PHE A 102 17.71 21.19 8.51
CA PHE A 102 18.47 20.34 7.58
C PHE A 102 19.27 21.19 6.59
N ALA A 103 20.48 20.74 6.26
CA ALA A 103 21.23 21.31 5.15
C ALA A 103 20.83 20.64 3.81
N ASP A 104 20.99 21.35 2.69
CA ASP A 104 20.70 20.81 1.35
C ASP A 104 21.45 19.50 1.04
N SER A 105 22.66 19.35 1.58
CA SER A 105 23.47 18.14 1.47
C SER A 105 22.85 16.95 2.22
N GLU A 106 22.27 17.19 3.39
CA GLU A 106 21.55 16.18 4.18
C GLU A 106 20.25 15.79 3.48
N ILE A 107 19.49 16.76 2.94
CA ILE A 107 18.27 16.49 2.16
C ILE A 107 18.60 15.62 0.95
N THR A 108 19.67 15.95 0.22
CA THR A 108 20.14 15.15 -0.92
C THR A 108 20.50 13.72 -0.50
N GLN A 109 21.08 13.54 0.69
CA GLN A 109 21.39 12.22 1.24
C GLN A 109 20.12 11.44 1.61
N LEU A 110 19.11 12.09 2.19
CA LEU A 110 17.81 11.50 2.51
C LEU A 110 17.05 11.03 1.26
N VAL A 111 17.16 11.78 0.16
CA VAL A 111 16.61 11.36 -1.14
C VAL A 111 17.39 10.16 -1.69
N LYS A 112 18.72 10.16 -1.57
CA LYS A 112 19.56 9.05 -2.04
C LYS A 112 19.33 7.74 -1.28
N CYS A 113 19.07 7.80 0.03
CA CYS A 113 18.75 6.61 0.81
C CYS A 113 17.29 6.15 0.61
N GLY A 114 16.46 6.97 -0.04
CA GLY A 114 15.09 6.64 -0.41
C GLY A 114 14.07 6.81 0.72
N VAL A 115 14.42 7.57 1.76
CA VAL A 115 13.49 7.98 2.83
C VAL A 115 12.65 9.18 2.39
N LEU A 116 13.16 9.98 1.45
CA LEU A 116 12.43 11.07 0.78
C LEU A 116 12.34 10.83 -0.72
N THR A 117 11.26 11.29 -1.33
CA THR A 117 11.07 11.29 -2.80
C THR A 117 10.64 12.69 -3.23
N VAL A 118 11.20 13.20 -4.34
CA VAL A 118 10.87 14.54 -4.84
C VAL A 118 9.43 14.54 -5.37
N LYS A 119 8.62 15.48 -4.86
CA LYS A 119 7.27 15.75 -5.35
C LYS A 119 7.31 16.89 -6.37
N ASP A 120 7.72 18.06 -5.91
CA ASP A 120 7.79 19.32 -6.65
C ASP A 120 9.05 20.08 -6.24
N ALA A 121 9.35 21.20 -6.90
CA ALA A 121 10.44 22.07 -6.49
C ALA A 121 10.23 22.55 -5.04
N GLY A 122 11.12 22.14 -4.14
CA GLY A 122 11.03 22.47 -2.71
C GLY A 122 9.97 21.68 -1.93
N SER A 123 9.45 20.56 -2.45
CA SER A 123 8.52 19.70 -1.70
C SER A 123 8.86 18.21 -1.92
N TRP A 124 8.85 17.44 -0.83
CA TRP A 124 9.21 16.02 -0.85
C TRP A 124 8.14 15.17 -0.16
N TRP A 125 7.89 14.00 -0.72
CA TRP A 125 7.11 12.93 -0.09
C TRP A 125 7.99 12.12 0.86
N LEU A 126 7.41 11.71 1.99
CA LEU A 126 7.92 10.60 2.77
C LEU A 126 7.87 9.32 1.92
N SER A 127 8.93 8.52 1.97
CA SER A 127 9.03 7.27 1.22
C SER A 127 9.66 6.16 2.04
N ILE A 128 9.30 4.93 1.69
CA ILE A 128 9.87 3.74 2.31
C ILE A 128 11.14 3.37 1.54
N PRO A 129 12.29 3.20 2.21
CA PRO A 129 13.52 2.79 1.53
C PRO A 129 13.32 1.44 0.84
N ASN A 130 13.88 1.31 -0.37
CA ASN A 130 13.72 0.13 -1.24
C ASN A 130 12.28 -0.15 -1.73
N SER A 131 11.30 0.71 -1.46
CA SER A 131 9.92 0.58 -1.95
C SER A 131 9.85 0.37 -3.46
N GLY A 132 10.71 1.02 -4.24
CA GLY A 132 10.74 0.87 -5.70
C GLY A 132 10.98 -0.57 -6.17
N ARG A 133 11.76 -1.38 -5.45
CA ARG A 133 11.95 -2.81 -5.78
C ARG A 133 10.68 -3.60 -5.52
N PHE A 134 10.02 -3.34 -4.38
CA PHE A 134 8.74 -3.93 -4.05
C PHE A 134 7.70 -3.58 -5.12
N THR A 135 7.52 -2.29 -5.42
CA THR A 135 6.57 -1.79 -6.43
C THR A 135 6.82 -2.42 -7.80
N LYS A 136 8.09 -2.54 -8.21
CA LYS A 136 8.45 -3.22 -9.45
C LYS A 136 7.97 -4.67 -9.49
N TYR A 137 8.29 -5.47 -8.47
CA TYR A 137 7.87 -6.88 -8.42
C TYR A 137 6.37 -7.04 -8.28
N PHE A 138 5.74 -6.13 -7.53
CA PHE A 138 4.31 -6.08 -7.32
C PHE A 138 3.56 -5.85 -8.64
N ILE A 139 3.88 -4.78 -9.38
CA ILE A 139 3.27 -4.46 -10.67
C ILE A 139 3.51 -5.59 -11.68
N GLN A 140 4.73 -6.15 -11.70
CA GLN A 140 5.06 -7.26 -12.60
C GLN A 140 4.22 -8.51 -12.30
N GLY A 141 4.04 -8.84 -11.02
CA GLY A 141 3.20 -9.95 -10.58
C GLY A 141 1.73 -9.74 -10.89
N ARG A 142 1.18 -8.57 -10.58
CA ARG A 142 -0.22 -8.20 -10.91
C ARG A 142 -0.48 -8.32 -12.40
N LYS A 143 0.39 -7.75 -13.25
CA LYS A 143 0.28 -7.87 -14.72
C LYS A 143 0.37 -9.32 -15.20
N ALA A 144 1.22 -10.14 -14.59
CA ALA A 144 1.35 -11.54 -14.96
C ALA A 144 0.07 -12.33 -14.62
N VAL A 145 -0.50 -12.14 -13.43
CA VAL A 145 -1.72 -12.83 -12.99
C VAL A 145 -2.93 -12.38 -13.82
N LEU A 146 -3.14 -11.07 -13.99
CA LEU A 146 -4.20 -10.56 -14.87
C LEU A 146 -4.01 -11.03 -16.31
N GLY A 147 -2.76 -11.11 -16.79
CA GLY A 147 -2.44 -11.67 -18.10
C GLY A 147 -2.78 -13.16 -18.24
N MET A 148 -2.76 -13.94 -17.17
CA MET A 148 -3.21 -15.35 -17.19
C MET A 148 -4.73 -15.44 -17.29
N ILE A 149 -5.46 -14.59 -16.56
CA ILE A 149 -6.92 -14.54 -16.59
C ILE A 149 -7.39 -14.03 -17.97
N ARG A 150 -6.83 -12.95 -18.50
CA ARG A 150 -7.17 -12.44 -19.84
C ARG A 150 -6.91 -13.43 -20.98
N LYS A 151 -5.98 -14.37 -20.81
CA LYS A 151 -5.65 -15.40 -21.81
C LYS A 151 -6.48 -16.68 -21.66
N SER A 152 -7.24 -16.83 -20.58
CA SER A 152 -8.11 -17.98 -20.39
C SER A 152 -9.37 -17.86 -21.25
N LYS A 153 -10.11 -18.96 -21.33
CA LYS A 153 -11.37 -18.99 -22.07
C LYS A 153 -12.35 -18.02 -21.40
N TYR A 154 -12.94 -17.12 -22.18
CA TYR A 154 -13.87 -16.09 -21.73
C TYR A 154 -13.30 -15.07 -20.73
N SER A 155 -11.97 -14.95 -20.62
CA SER A 155 -11.33 -14.10 -19.61
C SER A 155 -11.74 -14.44 -18.18
N GLU A 156 -12.02 -15.73 -17.93
CA GLU A 156 -12.49 -16.28 -16.66
C GLU A 156 -11.60 -17.43 -16.19
N MET A 157 -11.32 -17.51 -14.89
CA MET A 157 -10.53 -18.60 -14.32
C MET A 157 -10.98 -18.94 -12.91
N LEU A 158 -11.05 -20.23 -12.57
CA LEU A 158 -11.37 -20.68 -11.21
C LEU A 158 -10.21 -20.30 -10.26
N LYS A 159 -10.52 -19.81 -9.06
CA LYS A 159 -9.51 -19.39 -8.08
C LYS A 159 -8.55 -20.53 -7.73
N SER A 160 -9.06 -21.75 -7.54
CA SER A 160 -8.24 -22.93 -7.24
C SER A 160 -7.27 -23.30 -8.38
N ASP A 161 -7.71 -23.15 -9.62
CA ASP A 161 -6.86 -23.37 -10.80
C ASP A 161 -5.74 -22.32 -10.88
N LEU A 162 -6.04 -21.09 -10.47
CA LEU A 162 -5.05 -20.01 -10.43
C LEU A 162 -4.05 -20.23 -9.28
N GLU A 163 -4.51 -20.67 -8.11
CA GLU A 163 -3.65 -21.02 -6.97
C GLU A 163 -2.73 -22.21 -7.26
N GLY A 164 -3.18 -23.18 -8.06
CA GLY A 164 -2.40 -24.36 -8.46
C GLY A 164 -1.36 -24.09 -9.55
N ARG A 165 -1.38 -22.92 -10.22
CA ARG A 165 -0.40 -22.58 -11.25
C ARG A 165 0.91 -22.11 -10.64
N GLN A 166 2.01 -22.66 -11.15
CA GLN A 166 3.33 -22.17 -10.77
C GLN A 166 3.52 -20.74 -11.28
N THR A 167 3.96 -19.86 -10.38
CA THR A 167 4.34 -18.50 -10.75
C THR A 167 5.56 -18.53 -11.65
N THR A 168 5.57 -17.66 -12.67
CA THR A 168 6.78 -17.49 -13.49
C THR A 168 7.91 -16.92 -12.63
N SER A 169 9.17 -17.24 -12.95
CA SER A 169 10.36 -16.79 -12.21
C SER A 169 10.49 -15.26 -12.06
N ARG A 170 9.71 -14.50 -12.84
CA ARG A 170 9.60 -13.04 -12.81
C ARG A 170 8.76 -12.52 -11.65
N VAL A 171 7.87 -13.35 -11.09
CA VAL A 171 7.01 -13.00 -9.96
C VAL A 171 7.69 -13.44 -8.67
N LYS A 172 8.10 -12.48 -7.84
CA LYS A 172 8.82 -12.74 -6.59
C LYS A 172 7.90 -13.06 -5.40
N PHE A 173 6.64 -12.65 -5.47
CA PHE A 173 5.64 -12.93 -4.43
C PHE A 173 4.83 -14.18 -4.75
N HIS A 174 4.23 -14.77 -3.71
CA HIS A 174 3.38 -15.94 -3.86
C HIS A 174 2.11 -15.59 -4.66
N ILE A 175 1.58 -16.53 -5.45
CA ILE A 175 0.41 -16.26 -6.30
C ILE A 175 -0.81 -15.82 -5.50
N GLN A 176 -1.01 -16.39 -4.30
CA GLN A 176 -2.10 -16.02 -3.40
C GLN A 176 -2.08 -14.53 -3.04
N TYR A 177 -0.88 -13.95 -2.84
CA TYR A 177 -0.75 -12.52 -2.57
C TYR A 177 -1.31 -11.68 -3.71
N HIS A 178 -0.99 -12.05 -4.95
CA HIS A 178 -1.52 -11.37 -6.13
C HIS A 178 -3.00 -11.62 -6.38
N ILE A 179 -3.54 -12.78 -5.97
CA ILE A 179 -4.98 -13.06 -6.04
C ILE A 179 -5.75 -12.14 -5.08
N HIS A 180 -5.28 -12.04 -3.83
CA HIS A 180 -5.90 -11.12 -2.86
C HIS A 180 -5.80 -9.66 -3.31
N ASP A 181 -4.69 -9.30 -3.92
CA ASP A 181 -4.48 -7.96 -4.48
C ASP A 181 -5.45 -7.63 -5.63
N ILE A 182 -5.59 -8.49 -6.65
CA ILE A 182 -6.50 -8.20 -7.78
C ILE A 182 -7.97 -8.20 -7.37
N VAL A 183 -8.34 -9.01 -6.37
CA VAL A 183 -9.71 -9.03 -5.82
C VAL A 183 -9.96 -7.78 -4.99
N GLY A 184 -9.02 -7.41 -4.11
CA GLY A 184 -9.14 -6.21 -3.28
C GLY A 184 -9.07 -4.90 -4.06
N ALA A 185 -8.39 -4.90 -5.22
CA ALA A 185 -8.32 -3.77 -6.13
C ALA A 185 -9.47 -3.75 -7.16
N GLU A 186 -10.46 -4.65 -7.04
CA GLU A 186 -11.63 -4.74 -7.93
C GLU A 186 -11.27 -4.88 -9.42
N LEU A 187 -10.09 -5.45 -9.72
CA LEU A 187 -9.64 -5.70 -11.09
C LEU A 187 -10.26 -6.96 -11.70
N VAL A 188 -10.94 -7.75 -10.87
CA VAL A 188 -11.64 -8.98 -11.25
C VAL A 188 -12.95 -9.11 -10.47
N ASP A 189 -13.99 -9.60 -11.16
CA ASP A 189 -15.25 -9.96 -10.54
C ASP A 189 -15.18 -11.38 -9.95
N CYS A 190 -15.64 -11.53 -8.71
CA CYS A 190 -15.76 -12.82 -8.05
C CYS A 190 -17.19 -13.36 -8.21
N ILE A 191 -17.33 -14.49 -8.91
CA ILE A 191 -18.62 -15.16 -9.13
C ILE A 191 -18.61 -16.48 -8.38
N GLU A 192 -19.53 -16.66 -7.42
CA GLU A 192 -19.69 -17.92 -6.72
C GLU A 192 -20.34 -18.97 -7.63
N THR A 193 -19.69 -20.12 -7.78
CA THR A 193 -20.21 -21.25 -8.55
C THR A 193 -20.18 -22.53 -7.72
N THR A 194 -20.89 -23.57 -8.17
CA THR A 194 -20.90 -24.88 -7.51
C THR A 194 -19.52 -25.56 -7.46
N ALA A 195 -18.57 -25.14 -8.31
CA ALA A 195 -17.20 -25.62 -8.34
C ALA A 195 -16.21 -24.73 -7.55
N GLY A 196 -16.68 -23.61 -6.99
CA GLY A 196 -15.87 -22.63 -6.27
C GLY A 196 -15.97 -21.22 -6.85
N VAL A 197 -15.08 -20.33 -6.41
CA VAL A 197 -15.07 -18.93 -6.84
C VAL A 197 -14.40 -18.80 -8.20
N LEU A 198 -15.14 -18.24 -9.16
CA LEU A 198 -14.66 -17.91 -10.50
C LEU A 198 -14.24 -16.44 -10.53
N LEU A 199 -13.06 -16.16 -11.08
CA LEU A 199 -12.53 -14.81 -11.28
C LEU A 199 -12.71 -14.42 -12.75
N ARG A 200 -13.50 -13.40 -13.03
CA ARG A 200 -13.68 -12.80 -14.36
C ARG A 200 -12.89 -11.50 -14.43
N PHE A 201 -12.20 -11.25 -15.53
CA PHE A 201 -11.53 -9.96 -15.74
C PHE A 201 -12.56 -8.82 -15.80
N ALA A 202 -12.40 -7.77 -14.99
CA ALA A 202 -13.26 -6.59 -15.05
C ALA A 202 -12.79 -5.69 -16.20
N ASP A 203 -13.56 -5.64 -17.29
CA ASP A 203 -13.32 -4.71 -18.40
C ASP A 203 -13.74 -3.30 -17.95
N SER A 204 -12.82 -2.58 -17.30
CA SER A 204 -12.91 -1.13 -17.06
C SER A 204 -12.38 -0.35 -18.26
#